data_AF-A0A975C7Y9-F1
#
_entry.id   AF-A0A975C7Y9-F1
#
_cell.length_a   1.000
_cell.length_b   1.000
_cell.length_c   1.000
_cell.angle_alpha   90.00
_cell.angle_beta   90.00
_cell.angle_gamma   90.00
#
_symmetry.space_group_name_H-M   'P 1'
#
loop_
_entity.id
_entity.type
_entity.pdbx_description
1 polymer ?
#
loop_
_entity_poly.entity_id
_entity_poly.type
_entity_poly.pdbx_seq_one_letter_code
_entity_poly.pdbx_strand_id
1 'polypeptide(L)'
;MAFTELDKKQVAEKRLKFTVFLHIFMLLGASAYPEGSFFTWLFINLAIECVIVFRILSLWKQYKFDTKRYYSLQVYWMLTGFAIYSVIPFVKMVYGNTIFWPLLILTIGMFIAAHLLKERIGAIFVNPGKLHLLVLWPKLLAVIVIIGIVTMAVLRAHSYHSNVGLFAFLYLIGMFALYTAVPFSLTEERIEKLKLT
;
A
#
# COMPACT_ATOMS: atom_id res chain seq x y z
N MET A 1 4.71 -15.36 -30.68
CA MET A 1 3.38 -14.85 -31.11
C MET A 1 3.24 -13.42 -30.63
N ALA A 2 3.08 -12.45 -31.54
CA ALA A 2 2.80 -11.07 -31.17
C ALA A 2 1.32 -10.96 -30.74
N PHE A 3 1.04 -10.42 -29.55
CA PHE A 3 -0.31 -10.15 -29.08
C PHE A 3 -1.00 -9.10 -29.97
N THR A 4 -2.23 -9.35 -30.39
CA THR A 4 -3.01 -8.34 -31.14
C THR A 4 -3.45 -7.20 -30.21
N GLU A 5 -3.76 -6.02 -30.75
CA GLU A 5 -4.26 -4.88 -29.97
C GLU A 5 -5.56 -5.20 -29.21
N LEU A 6 -6.39 -6.09 -29.78
CA LEU A 6 -7.59 -6.63 -29.14
C LEU A 6 -7.23 -7.46 -27.91
N ASP A 7 -6.23 -8.34 -28.01
CA ASP A 7 -5.80 -9.18 -26.88
C ASP A 7 -5.21 -8.33 -25.74
N LYS A 8 -4.40 -7.32 -26.07
CA LYS A 8 -3.81 -6.39 -25.07
C LYS A 8 -4.90 -5.66 -24.28
N LYS A 9 -5.92 -5.16 -24.98
CA LYS A 9 -7.05 -4.47 -24.36
C LYS A 9 -7.86 -5.40 -23.44
N GLN A 10 -8.15 -6.63 -23.87
CA GLN A 10 -8.86 -7.60 -23.04
C GLN A 10 -8.10 -7.95 -21.75
N VAL A 11 -6.79 -8.14 -21.84
CA VAL A 11 -5.94 -8.38 -20.67
C VAL A 11 -5.98 -7.17 -19.73
N ALA A 12 -5.90 -5.95 -20.26
CA ALA A 12 -5.96 -4.73 -19.45
C ALA A 12 -7.31 -4.56 -18.71
N GLU A 13 -8.42 -4.92 -19.35
CA GLU A 13 -9.76 -4.88 -18.76
C GLU A 13 -9.97 -5.93 -17.66
N LYS A 14 -9.53 -7.19 -17.88
CA LYS A 14 -9.60 -8.24 -16.85
C LYS A 14 -8.85 -7.83 -15.59
N ARG A 15 -7.68 -7.26 -15.79
CA ARG A 15 -6.81 -6.68 -14.78
C ARG A 15 -7.48 -5.55 -13.99
N LEU A 16 -8.05 -4.57 -14.69
CA LEU A 16 -8.82 -3.47 -14.09
C LEU A 16 -9.92 -4.02 -13.17
N LYS A 17 -10.75 -4.93 -13.69
CA LYS A 17 -11.86 -5.55 -12.94
C LYS A 17 -11.37 -6.27 -11.70
N PHE A 18 -10.28 -7.03 -11.81
CA PHE A 18 -9.68 -7.74 -10.69
C PHE A 18 -9.21 -6.78 -9.59
N THR A 19 -8.49 -5.71 -9.96
CA THR A 19 -8.01 -4.73 -8.97
C THR A 19 -9.15 -4.03 -8.24
N VAL A 20 -10.17 -3.57 -8.98
CA VAL A 20 -11.35 -2.93 -8.37
C VAL A 20 -12.08 -3.91 -7.46
N PHE A 21 -12.28 -5.16 -7.90
CA PHE A 21 -12.94 -6.19 -7.08
C PHE A 21 -12.17 -6.46 -5.78
N LEU A 22 -10.84 -6.60 -5.86
CA LEU A 22 -9.97 -6.80 -4.70
C LEU A 22 -10.07 -5.62 -3.72
N HIS A 23 -10.04 -4.38 -4.24
CA HIS A 23 -10.15 -3.17 -3.44
C HIS A 23 -11.50 -3.07 -2.72
N ILE A 24 -12.61 -3.33 -3.42
CA ILE A 24 -13.94 -3.39 -2.80
C ILE A 24 -14.00 -4.43 -1.70
N PHE A 25 -13.45 -5.64 -1.91
CA PHE A 25 -13.42 -6.67 -0.90
C PHE A 25 -12.63 -6.24 0.36
N MET A 26 -11.45 -5.65 0.16
CA MET A 26 -10.63 -5.15 1.27
C MET A 26 -11.27 -3.96 1.99
N LEU A 27 -11.91 -3.05 1.24
CA LEU A 27 -12.66 -1.93 1.79
C LEU A 27 -13.76 -2.40 2.73
N LEU A 28 -14.51 -3.45 2.35
CA LEU A 28 -15.57 -3.99 3.20
C LEU A 28 -14.98 -4.58 4.49
N GLY A 29 -13.89 -5.36 4.38
CA GLY A 29 -13.19 -5.90 5.55
C GLY A 29 -12.64 -4.81 6.48
N ALA A 30 -12.01 -3.78 5.91
CA ALA A 30 -11.45 -2.64 6.64
C ALA A 30 -12.52 -1.77 7.31
N SER A 31 -13.72 -1.72 6.73
CA SER A 31 -14.85 -0.98 7.31
C SER A 31 -15.50 -1.76 8.46
N ALA A 32 -15.59 -3.09 8.32
CA ALA A 32 -16.21 -3.99 9.30
C ALA A 32 -15.40 -4.12 10.60
N TYR A 33 -14.07 -4.10 10.52
CA TYR A 33 -13.21 -4.40 11.68
C TYR A 33 -12.25 -3.27 12.07
N PRO A 34 -12.00 -3.07 13.38
CA PRO A 34 -12.71 -3.64 14.53
C PRO A 34 -14.19 -3.21 14.58
N GLU A 35 -15.00 -3.88 15.40
CA GLU A 35 -16.44 -3.65 15.50
C GLU A 35 -16.78 -2.20 15.86
N GLY A 36 -17.95 -1.73 15.42
CA GLY A 36 -18.42 -0.36 15.66
C GLY A 36 -18.24 0.60 14.48
N SER A 37 -19.16 1.56 14.36
CA SER A 37 -19.14 2.64 13.36
C SER A 37 -18.91 2.19 11.91
N PHE A 38 -19.45 1.02 11.52
CA PHE A 38 -19.28 0.45 10.17
C PHE A 38 -19.57 1.46 9.07
N PHE A 39 -20.75 2.11 9.11
CA PHE A 39 -21.16 3.05 8.07
C PHE A 39 -20.24 4.28 7.98
N THR A 40 -19.77 4.81 9.11
CA THR A 40 -18.83 5.95 9.13
C THR A 40 -17.53 5.60 8.40
N TRP A 41 -16.94 4.44 8.73
CA TRP A 41 -15.71 3.98 8.09
C TRP A 41 -15.93 3.54 6.64
N LEU A 42 -17.10 2.98 6.33
CA LEU A 42 -17.49 2.66 4.96
C LEU A 42 -17.50 3.90 4.08
N PHE A 43 -18.08 5.03 4.53
CA PHE A 43 -18.07 6.28 3.77
C PHE A 43 -16.66 6.84 3.57
N ILE A 44 -15.83 6.81 4.62
CA ILE A 44 -14.42 7.24 4.52
C ILE A 44 -13.67 6.37 3.51
N ASN A 45 -13.82 5.05 3.61
CA ASN A 45 -13.13 4.11 2.72
C ASN A 45 -13.65 4.20 1.29
N LEU A 46 -14.95 4.43 1.07
CA LEU A 46 -15.52 4.69 -0.25
C LEU A 46 -14.96 5.97 -0.88
N ALA A 47 -14.76 7.04 -0.10
CA ALA A 47 -14.14 8.25 -0.61
C ALA A 47 -12.71 8.00 -1.08
N ILE A 48 -11.93 7.23 -0.31
CA ILE A 48 -10.58 6.79 -0.70
C ILE A 48 -10.64 5.92 -1.97
N GLU A 49 -11.56 4.96 -2.02
CA GLU A 49 -11.74 4.08 -3.18
C GLU A 49 -12.08 4.85 -4.44
N CYS A 50 -12.96 5.85 -4.36
CA CYS A 50 -13.29 6.70 -5.49
C CYS A 50 -12.04 7.37 -6.07
N VAL A 51 -11.11 7.83 -5.23
CA VAL A 51 -9.85 8.42 -5.69
C VAL A 51 -8.97 7.36 -6.37
N ILE A 52 -8.84 6.17 -5.78
CA ILE A 52 -8.04 5.08 -6.34
C ILE A 52 -8.61 4.62 -7.69
N VAL A 53 -9.91 4.33 -7.75
CA VAL A 53 -10.60 3.90 -8.98
C VAL A 53 -10.51 4.97 -10.06
N PHE A 54 -10.69 6.25 -9.71
CA PHE A 54 -10.53 7.35 -10.66
C PHE A 54 -9.12 7.37 -11.28
N ARG A 55 -8.09 7.14 -10.46
CA ARG A 55 -6.70 7.06 -10.94
C ARG A 55 -6.48 5.83 -11.82
N ILE A 56 -6.97 4.66 -11.43
CA ILE A 56 -6.83 3.43 -12.23
C ILE A 56 -7.56 3.58 -13.58
N LEU A 57 -8.76 4.15 -13.61
CA LEU A 57 -9.49 4.40 -14.84
C LEU A 57 -8.78 5.40 -15.76
N SER A 58 -8.20 6.46 -15.19
CA SER A 58 -7.38 7.43 -15.94
C SER A 58 -6.18 6.75 -16.59
N LEU A 59 -5.49 5.87 -15.85
CA LEU A 59 -4.37 5.09 -16.36
C LEU A 59 -4.77 4.10 -17.44
N TRP A 60 -5.92 3.45 -17.29
CA TRP A 60 -6.45 2.56 -18.33
C TRP A 60 -6.72 3.34 -19.62
N LYS A 61 -7.34 4.52 -19.54
CA LYS A 61 -7.56 5.36 -20.72
C LYS A 61 -6.25 5.73 -21.43
N GLN A 62 -5.20 6.04 -20.66
CA GLN A 62 -3.92 6.51 -21.19
C GLN A 62 -3.00 5.38 -21.69
N TYR A 63 -2.94 4.24 -21.00
CA TYR A 63 -1.90 3.23 -21.21
C TYR A 63 -2.43 1.84 -21.62
N LYS A 64 -3.72 1.66 -21.91
CA LYS A 64 -4.29 0.33 -22.27
C LYS A 64 -3.57 -0.44 -23.39
N PHE A 65 -2.84 0.24 -24.26
CA PHE A 65 -2.08 -0.37 -25.36
C PHE A 65 -0.58 -0.58 -25.04
N ASP A 66 -0.06 0.13 -24.03
CA ASP A 66 1.28 -0.08 -23.46
C ASP A 66 1.17 -1.06 -22.28
N THR A 67 1.20 -2.36 -22.61
CA THR A 67 0.96 -3.43 -21.65
C THR A 67 1.95 -3.46 -20.50
N LYS A 68 3.22 -3.07 -20.73
CA LYS A 68 4.26 -3.02 -19.70
C LYS A 68 4.00 -1.88 -18.73
N ARG A 69 3.83 -0.66 -19.23
CA ARG A 69 3.63 0.52 -18.37
C ARG A 69 2.30 0.43 -17.62
N TYR A 70 1.25 -0.02 -18.30
CA TYR A 70 -0.05 -0.23 -17.68
C TYR A 70 0.02 -1.26 -16.55
N TYR A 71 0.69 -2.41 -16.78
CA TYR A 71 0.83 -3.44 -15.75
C TYR A 71 1.56 -2.92 -14.51
N SER A 72 2.70 -2.25 -14.69
CA SER A 72 3.47 -1.69 -13.58
C SER A 72 2.62 -0.71 -12.76
N LEU A 73 1.96 0.24 -13.42
CA LEU A 73 1.12 1.22 -12.72
C LEU A 73 -0.12 0.61 -12.06
N GLN A 74 -0.68 -0.44 -12.66
CA GLN A 74 -1.80 -1.15 -12.07
C GLN A 74 -1.37 -1.93 -10.81
N VAL A 75 -0.22 -2.61 -10.85
CA VAL A 75 0.34 -3.30 -9.66
C VAL A 75 0.65 -2.27 -8.56
N TYR A 76 1.19 -1.11 -8.92
CA TYR A 76 1.37 0.00 -7.99
C TYR A 76 0.06 0.36 -7.27
N TRP A 77 -1.00 0.71 -8.00
CA TRP A 77 -2.29 1.07 -7.39
C TRP A 77 -2.95 -0.08 -6.64
N MET A 78 -2.78 -1.32 -7.12
CA MET A 78 -3.27 -2.51 -6.43
C MET A 78 -2.65 -2.64 -5.04
N LEU A 79 -1.32 -2.57 -4.96
CA LEU A 79 -0.55 -2.66 -3.71
C LEU A 79 -0.76 -1.44 -2.80
N THR A 80 -0.92 -0.24 -3.37
CA THR A 80 -1.25 0.97 -2.60
C THR A 80 -2.63 0.85 -1.95
N GLY A 81 -3.66 0.38 -2.68
CA GLY A 81 -4.97 0.13 -2.08
C GLY A 81 -4.93 -0.96 -1.00
N PHE A 82 -4.20 -2.06 -1.27
CA PHE A 82 -3.95 -3.10 -0.26
C PHE A 82 -3.30 -2.55 1.01
N ALA A 83 -2.28 -1.69 0.85
CA ALA A 83 -1.59 -1.05 1.96
C ALA A 83 -2.53 -0.18 2.80
N ILE A 84 -3.34 0.66 2.14
CA ILE A 84 -4.30 1.55 2.82
C ILE A 84 -5.33 0.73 3.61
N TYR A 85 -5.99 -0.23 2.96
CA TYR A 85 -7.05 -1.01 3.62
C TYR A 85 -6.54 -1.97 4.69
N SER A 86 -5.26 -2.38 4.63
CA SER A 86 -4.63 -3.19 5.68
C SER A 86 -4.24 -2.36 6.91
N VAL A 87 -3.94 -1.07 6.73
CA VAL A 87 -3.59 -0.14 7.83
C VAL A 87 -4.83 0.37 8.57
N ILE A 88 -5.96 0.53 7.87
CA ILE A 88 -7.20 1.12 8.42
C ILE A 88 -7.71 0.43 9.70
N PRO A 89 -7.82 -0.91 9.81
CA PRO A 89 -8.31 -1.55 11.04
C PRO A 89 -7.54 -1.14 12.30
N PHE A 90 -6.22 -0.98 12.18
CA PHE A 90 -5.37 -0.57 13.29
C PHE A 90 -5.55 0.91 13.64
N VAL A 91 -5.64 1.78 12.62
CA VAL A 91 -5.93 3.21 12.80
C VAL A 91 -7.32 3.41 13.43
N LYS A 92 -8.31 2.63 13.01
CA LYS A 92 -9.66 2.60 13.57
C LYS A 92 -9.68 2.14 15.02
N MET A 93 -8.90 1.11 15.37
CA MET A 93 -8.82 0.58 16.74
C MET A 93 -8.37 1.64 17.76
N VAL A 94 -7.45 2.52 17.36
CA VAL A 94 -6.95 3.58 18.25
C VAL A 94 -7.73 4.90 18.11
N TYR A 95 -8.75 4.96 17.25
CA TYR A 95 -9.56 6.15 17.03
C TYR A 95 -10.25 6.61 18.32
N GLY A 96 -10.19 7.91 18.60
CA GLY A 96 -10.69 8.50 19.84
C GLY A 96 -9.71 8.48 21.02
N ASN A 97 -8.57 7.78 20.91
CA ASN A 97 -7.48 7.85 21.89
C ASN A 97 -6.47 8.95 21.50
N THR A 98 -5.80 9.56 22.47
CA THR A 98 -4.70 10.52 22.27
C THR A 98 -3.59 9.97 21.35
N ILE A 99 -3.32 8.66 21.37
CA ILE A 99 -2.31 7.99 20.54
C ILE A 99 -2.68 7.98 19.04
N PHE A 100 -3.96 8.18 18.70
CA PHE A 100 -4.44 8.23 17.32
C PHE A 100 -3.67 9.24 16.47
N TRP A 101 -3.50 10.46 16.96
CA TRP A 101 -2.92 11.55 16.17
C TRP A 101 -1.45 11.33 15.84
N PRO A 102 -0.56 10.99 16.80
CA PRO A 102 0.82 10.64 16.48
C PRO A 102 0.92 9.46 15.51
N LEU A 103 0.11 8.42 15.70
CA LEU A 103 0.13 7.25 14.83
C LEU A 103 -0.32 7.59 13.40
N LEU A 104 -1.37 8.40 13.25
CA LEU A 104 -1.87 8.85 11.96
C LEU A 104 -0.82 9.71 11.24
N ILE A 105 -0.21 10.67 11.94
CA ILE A 105 0.87 11.52 11.40
C ILE A 105 2.05 10.65 10.95
N LEU A 106 2.45 9.69 11.78
CA LEU A 106 3.53 8.76 11.44
C LEU A 106 3.18 7.93 10.20
N THR A 107 1.95 7.41 10.12
CA THR A 107 1.46 6.64 8.97
C THR A 107 1.53 7.46 7.69
N ILE A 108 0.97 8.68 7.71
CA ILE A 108 1.01 9.61 6.58
C ILE A 108 2.46 9.95 6.21
N GLY A 109 3.31 10.21 7.21
CA GLY A 109 4.73 10.48 7.03
C GLY A 109 5.46 9.33 6.35
N MET A 110 5.19 8.08 6.74
CA MET A 110 5.74 6.91 6.07
C MET A 110 5.22 6.75 4.64
N PHE A 111 3.96 7.08 4.39
CA PHE A 111 3.41 7.10 3.02
C PHE A 111 4.15 8.12 2.15
N ILE A 112 4.34 9.34 2.64
CA ILE A 112 5.09 10.37 1.93
C ILE A 112 6.54 9.92 1.72
N ALA A 113 7.20 9.42 2.78
CA ALA A 113 8.59 8.97 2.72
C ALA A 113 8.79 7.84 1.71
N ALA A 114 7.89 6.85 1.65
CA ALA A 114 7.97 5.78 0.66
C ALA A 114 7.93 6.34 -0.77
N HIS A 115 7.06 7.32 -1.04
CA HIS A 115 6.96 7.94 -2.37
C HIS A 115 8.16 8.83 -2.71
N LEU A 116 8.74 9.55 -1.75
CA LEU A 116 9.94 10.35 -1.94
C LEU A 116 11.18 9.47 -2.16
N LEU A 117 11.24 8.32 -1.51
CA LEU A 117 12.38 7.38 -1.58
C LEU A 117 12.22 6.31 -2.66
N LYS A 118 11.19 6.41 -3.53
CA LYS A 118 10.86 5.38 -4.53
C LYS A 118 12.02 4.98 -5.44
N GLU A 119 12.91 5.91 -5.81
CA GLU A 119 14.09 5.62 -6.63
C GLU A 119 15.15 4.84 -5.86
N ARG A 120 15.38 5.18 -4.58
CA ARG A 120 16.31 4.44 -3.71
C ARG A 120 15.79 3.04 -3.43
N ILE A 121 14.49 2.91 -3.19
CA ILE A 121 13.83 1.61 -3.01
C ILE A 121 13.93 0.80 -4.31
N GLY A 122 13.59 1.40 -5.45
CA GLY A 122 13.70 0.77 -6.76
C GLY A 122 15.11 0.27 -7.06
N ALA A 123 16.14 1.07 -6.80
CA ALA A 123 17.54 0.70 -7.01
C ALA A 123 17.95 -0.61 -6.33
N ILE A 124 17.39 -0.88 -5.14
CA ILE A 124 17.64 -2.12 -4.39
C ILE A 124 17.07 -3.34 -5.13
N PHE A 125 15.87 -3.21 -5.71
CA PHE A 125 15.22 -4.30 -6.45
C PHE A 125 15.92 -4.61 -7.78
N VAL A 126 16.55 -3.62 -8.41
CA VAL A 126 17.18 -3.80 -9.73
C VAL A 126 18.69 -4.02 -9.69
N ASN A 127 19.39 -3.60 -8.63
CA ASN A 127 20.83 -3.74 -8.50
C ASN A 127 21.21 -4.36 -7.13
N PRO A 128 21.44 -5.69 -7.06
CA PRO A 128 21.88 -6.36 -5.84
C PRO A 128 23.30 -5.97 -5.41
N GLY A 129 24.09 -5.26 -6.21
CA GLY A 129 25.37 -4.68 -5.75
C GLY A 129 25.19 -3.53 -4.75
N LYS A 130 23.98 -2.95 -4.68
CA LYS A 130 23.63 -1.86 -3.75
C LYS A 130 22.99 -2.36 -2.44
N LEU A 131 23.21 -3.63 -2.07
CA LEU A 131 22.78 -4.20 -0.79
C LEU A 131 23.27 -3.40 0.44
N HIS A 132 24.30 -2.55 0.32
CA HIS A 132 24.69 -1.64 1.40
C HIS A 132 23.61 -0.57 1.72
N LEU A 133 22.77 -0.18 0.74
CA LEU A 133 21.58 0.66 0.99
C LEU A 133 20.49 -0.12 1.73
N LEU A 134 20.51 -1.45 1.63
CA LEU A 134 19.70 -2.35 2.42
C LEU A 134 20.09 -2.34 3.90
N VAL A 135 21.23 -1.76 4.32
CA VAL A 135 21.58 -1.59 5.75
C VAL A 135 20.64 -0.60 6.47
N LEU A 136 19.97 0.30 5.72
CA LEU A 136 18.96 1.21 6.28
C LEU A 136 17.61 0.51 6.50
N TRP A 137 17.33 -0.58 5.79
CA TRP A 137 16.07 -1.31 5.91
C TRP A 137 15.92 -2.05 7.25
N PRO A 138 16.94 -2.73 7.81
CA PRO A 138 16.91 -3.24 9.17
C PRO A 138 16.64 -2.15 10.20
N LYS A 139 17.11 -0.92 9.99
CA LYS A 139 16.82 0.20 10.91
C LYS A 139 15.35 0.62 10.80
N LEU A 140 14.82 0.71 9.58
CA LEU A 140 13.43 1.11 9.36
C LEU A 140 12.45 0.00 9.80
N LEU A 141 12.81 -1.26 9.55
CA LEU A 141 12.10 -2.45 9.99
C LEU A 141 12.23 -2.63 11.50
N ALA A 142 13.39 -2.34 12.11
CA ALA A 142 13.54 -2.28 13.56
C ALA A 142 12.72 -1.16 14.17
N VAL A 143 12.65 0.03 13.57
CA VAL A 143 11.75 1.11 14.02
C VAL A 143 10.31 0.65 13.96
N ILE A 144 9.89 0.04 12.85
CA ILE A 144 8.55 -0.53 12.68
C ILE A 144 8.27 -1.63 13.73
N VAL A 145 9.22 -2.52 14.01
CA VAL A 145 9.11 -3.59 15.01
C VAL A 145 9.07 -3.00 16.43
N ILE A 146 9.89 -2.01 16.73
CA ILE A 146 9.90 -1.30 18.03
C ILE A 146 8.57 -0.59 18.23
N ILE A 147 8.04 0.10 17.22
CA ILE A 147 6.70 0.69 17.25
C ILE A 147 5.66 -0.40 17.49
N GLY A 148 5.76 -1.54 16.81
CA GLY A 148 4.89 -2.69 17.03
C GLY A 148 4.93 -3.21 18.47
N ILE A 149 6.13 -3.36 19.05
CA ILE A 149 6.34 -3.80 20.44
C ILE A 149 5.79 -2.79 21.44
N VAL A 150 6.12 -1.50 21.28
CA VAL A 150 5.61 -0.42 22.15
C VAL A 150 4.09 -0.37 22.08
N THR A 151 3.52 -0.50 20.88
CA THR A 151 2.07 -0.49 20.73
C THR A 151 1.44 -1.72 21.37
N MET A 152 2.01 -2.91 21.20
CA MET A 152 1.52 -4.13 21.88
C MET A 152 1.62 -4.01 23.41
N ALA A 153 2.69 -3.41 23.95
CA ALA A 153 2.87 -3.19 25.38
C ALA A 153 1.81 -2.22 25.95
N VAL A 154 1.56 -1.11 25.27
CA VAL A 154 0.54 -0.12 25.67
C VAL A 154 -0.87 -0.70 25.55
N LEU A 155 -1.17 -1.43 24.48
CA LEU A 155 -2.50 -2.00 24.26
C LEU A 155 -2.81 -3.17 25.21
N ARG A 156 -1.80 -3.95 25.62
CA ARG A 156 -1.96 -5.01 26.63
C ARG A 156 -2.27 -4.42 28.02
N ALA A 157 -1.81 -3.20 28.31
CA ALA A 157 -2.06 -2.52 29.57
C ALA A 157 -3.47 -1.90 29.68
N HIS A 158 -4.25 -1.86 28.60
CA HIS A 158 -5.52 -1.10 28.54
C HIS A 158 -6.74 -1.92 28.07
N SER A 159 -6.72 -3.25 28.19
CA SER A 159 -7.86 -4.14 27.84
C SER A 159 -8.44 -3.88 26.43
N TYR A 160 -7.57 -3.66 25.44
CA TYR A 160 -7.98 -3.48 24.05
C TYR A 160 -8.52 -4.79 23.43
N HIS A 161 -9.19 -4.65 22.28
CA HIS A 161 -9.84 -5.75 21.53
C HIS A 161 -8.98 -7.01 21.44
N SER A 162 -9.60 -8.19 21.57
CA SER A 162 -8.94 -9.50 21.46
C SER A 162 -8.04 -9.69 20.24
N ASN A 163 -8.30 -8.96 19.15
CA ASN A 163 -7.62 -9.10 17.86
C ASN A 163 -6.55 -8.02 17.62
N VAL A 164 -6.10 -7.30 18.66
CA VAL A 164 -5.03 -6.28 18.55
C VAL A 164 -3.80 -6.77 17.78
N GLY A 165 -3.33 -8.00 18.08
CA GLY A 165 -2.16 -8.57 17.42
C GLY A 165 -2.35 -8.74 15.90
N LEU A 166 -3.56 -9.14 15.47
CA LEU A 166 -3.90 -9.24 14.06
C LEU A 166 -3.92 -7.86 13.38
N PHE A 167 -4.49 -6.84 14.03
CA PHE A 167 -4.51 -5.49 13.46
C PHE A 167 -3.11 -4.86 13.38
N ALA A 168 -2.26 -5.10 14.38
CA ALA A 168 -0.87 -4.71 14.34
C ALA A 168 -0.14 -5.41 13.18
N PHE A 169 -0.37 -6.71 13.00
CA PHE A 169 0.21 -7.46 11.89
C PHE A 169 -0.25 -6.96 10.51
N LEU A 170 -1.54 -6.67 10.35
CA LEU A 170 -2.09 -6.07 9.13
C LEU A 170 -1.49 -4.68 8.85
N TYR A 171 -1.28 -3.87 9.89
CA TYR A 171 -0.58 -2.60 9.78
C TYR A 171 0.85 -2.78 9.23
N LEU A 172 1.61 -3.72 9.79
CA LEU A 172 2.96 -4.05 9.32
C LEU A 172 2.98 -4.51 7.86
N ILE A 173 2.07 -5.41 7.51
CA ILE A 173 1.90 -5.90 6.14
C ILE A 173 1.54 -4.76 5.19
N GLY A 174 0.64 -3.88 5.59
CA GLY A 174 0.24 -2.74 4.77
C GLY A 174 1.40 -1.78 4.53
N MET A 175 2.18 -1.47 5.57
CA MET A 175 3.38 -0.65 5.43
C MET A 175 4.41 -1.32 4.52
N PHE A 176 4.67 -2.63 4.68
CA PHE A 176 5.56 -3.36 3.79
C PHE A 176 5.08 -3.33 2.34
N ALA A 177 3.80 -3.60 2.11
CA ALA A 177 3.20 -3.56 0.78
C ALA A 177 3.39 -2.20 0.11
N LEU A 178 3.25 -1.11 0.86
CA LEU A 178 3.52 0.24 0.34
C LEU A 178 4.96 0.41 -0.14
N TYR A 179 5.94 -0.03 0.66
CA TYR A 179 7.35 0.01 0.26
C TYR A 179 7.63 -0.83 -1.00
N THR A 180 6.94 -1.96 -1.16
CA THR A 180 7.02 -2.75 -2.38
C THR A 180 6.26 -2.15 -3.56
N ALA A 181 5.24 -1.32 -3.31
CA ALA A 181 4.42 -0.70 -4.35
C ALA A 181 5.19 0.39 -5.08
N VAL A 182 5.88 1.27 -4.35
CA VAL A 182 6.43 2.52 -4.91
C VAL A 182 7.41 2.34 -6.09
N PRO A 183 8.25 1.29 -6.20
CA PRO A 183 9.08 1.07 -7.38
C PRO A 183 8.29 0.88 -8.67
N PHE A 184 7.10 0.27 -8.59
CA PHE A 184 6.24 0.06 -9.75
C PHE A 184 5.67 1.36 -10.35
N SER A 185 5.80 2.49 -9.63
CA SER A 185 5.48 3.81 -10.18
C SER A 185 6.55 4.34 -11.16
N LEU A 186 7.78 3.84 -11.09
CA LEU A 186 8.92 4.27 -11.92
C LEU A 186 8.74 3.85 -13.38
N THR A 187 9.21 4.68 -14.30
CA THR A 187 9.23 4.37 -15.74
C THR A 187 10.38 3.40 -16.07
N GLU A 188 10.26 2.67 -17.19
CA GLU A 188 11.30 1.73 -17.66
C GLU A 188 12.66 2.43 -17.83
N GLU A 189 12.67 3.62 -18.44
CA GLU A 189 13.88 4.45 -18.58
C GLU A 189 14.54 4.79 -17.23
N ARG A 190 13.73 5.07 -16.19
CA ARG A 190 14.28 5.33 -14.85
C ARG A 190 14.81 4.07 -14.20
N ILE A 191 14.14 2.93 -14.37
CA ILE A 191 14.60 1.63 -13.88
C ILE A 191 15.95 1.26 -14.54
N GLU A 192 16.10 1.49 -15.84
CA GLU A 192 17.36 1.26 -16.56
C GLU A 192 18.49 2.15 -16.06
N LYS A 193 18.24 3.45 -15.85
CA LYS A 193 19.23 4.36 -15.24
C LYS A 193 19.68 3.88 -13.86
N LEU A 194 18.78 3.35 -13.05
CA LEU A 194 19.09 2.81 -11.71
C LEU A 194 19.93 1.53 -11.74
N LYS A 195 19.89 0.74 -12.83
CA LYS A 195 20.77 -0.43 -13.01
C LYS A 195 22.21 -0.03 -13.31
N LEU A 196 22.40 1.07 -14.06
CA LEU A 196 23.69 1.55 -14.52
C LEU A 196 24.43 2.42 -13.49
N THR A 197 23.68 3.00 -12.55
CA THR A 197 24.22 3.74 -11.40
C THR A 197 24.58 2.75 -10.30
#